data_AF-A0A3S4DHL8-F1
#
_entry.id   AF-A0A3S4DHL8-F1
#
_cell.length_a   1.000
_cell.length_b   1.000
_cell.length_c   1.000
_cell.angle_alpha   90.00
_cell.angle_beta   90.00
_cell.angle_gamma   90.00
#
_symmetry.space_group_name_H-M   'P 1'
#
loop_
_entity.id
_entity.type
_entity.pdbx_description
1 polymer ?
#
loop_
_entity_poly.entity_id
_entity_poly.type
_entity_poly.pdbx_seq_one_letter_code
_entity_poly.pdbx_strand_id
1 'polypeptide(L)'
;MITLYGFGPAFGLPDPSAFVMKAETLLKMAGVPYRVALGNLRKAPKGKLPYIDDDGAVIADSTLIRWHLEKKYGLALDRGLSDRERAVAWAFERMAEEHLYWALVHARWVDDANFDRGPRQFFASLPAPLRPVVIAMVRRGVRRDLHGQGLARHAPEDLLRLATRSIDAIAEYLGDKPYFMGDAPTTVDATMFAFAAHALCPQFVTPLRTAAERHGPLRRYVGRMAERYFPDYGELVAAA
;
A
#
# COMPACT_ATOMS: atom_id res chain seq x y z
N MET A 1 13.01 5.56 -20.42
CA MET A 1 12.75 6.16 -19.07
C MET A 1 11.43 5.62 -18.56
N ILE A 2 11.41 5.05 -17.37
CA ILE A 2 10.24 4.34 -16.84
C ILE A 2 9.10 5.33 -16.56
N THR A 3 7.87 4.96 -16.93
CA THR A 3 6.64 5.64 -16.50
C THR A 3 5.86 4.75 -15.56
N LEU A 4 5.70 5.15 -14.30
CA LEU A 4 4.82 4.51 -13.32
C LEU A 4 3.41 5.10 -13.44
N TYR A 5 2.40 4.25 -13.59
CA TYR A 5 1.00 4.66 -13.64
C TYR A 5 0.31 4.39 -12.30
N GLY A 6 -0.14 5.46 -11.65
CA GLY A 6 -0.78 5.47 -10.33
C GLY A 6 -2.08 6.27 -10.30
N PHE A 7 -2.66 6.45 -9.12
CA PHE A 7 -3.80 7.34 -8.89
C PHE A 7 -3.37 8.80 -8.66
N GLY A 8 -2.11 9.01 -8.27
CA GLY A 8 -1.55 10.31 -7.92
C GLY A 8 -1.76 10.65 -6.44
N PRO A 9 -1.14 11.74 -5.94
CA PRO A 9 -1.15 12.07 -4.52
C PRO A 9 -2.55 12.28 -3.95
N ALA A 10 -2.83 11.68 -2.80
CA ALA A 10 -4.08 11.85 -2.05
C ALA A 10 -3.90 11.44 -0.59
N PHE A 11 -4.75 11.97 0.31
CA PHE A 11 -4.77 11.63 1.74
C PHE A 11 -3.45 11.91 2.48
N GLY A 12 -2.66 12.88 2.01
CA GLY A 12 -1.31 13.16 2.53
C GLY A 12 -0.26 12.10 2.14
N LEU A 13 -0.60 11.16 1.25
CA LEU A 13 0.27 10.09 0.78
C LEU A 13 0.71 10.30 -0.68
N PRO A 14 1.85 9.72 -1.10
CA PRO A 14 2.28 9.75 -2.51
C PRO A 14 1.25 9.18 -3.48
N ASP A 15 0.51 8.17 -3.02
CA ASP A 15 -0.62 7.60 -3.73
C ASP A 15 -1.61 6.99 -2.73
N PRO A 16 -2.94 7.04 -2.97
CA PRO A 16 -3.94 6.40 -2.11
C PRO A 16 -3.93 4.87 -2.14
N SER A 17 -3.15 4.26 -3.06
CA SER A 17 -2.93 2.83 -3.17
C SER A 17 -1.56 2.41 -2.62
N ALA A 18 -1.57 1.54 -1.62
CA ALA A 18 -0.35 0.96 -1.05
C ALA A 18 0.45 0.18 -2.11
N PHE A 19 -0.20 -0.41 -3.11
CA PHE A 19 0.50 -1.11 -4.18
C PHE A 19 1.26 -0.14 -5.10
N VAL A 20 0.70 1.03 -5.38
CA VAL A 20 1.40 2.06 -6.19
C VAL A 20 2.58 2.61 -5.39
N MET A 21 2.36 2.93 -4.12
CA MET A 21 3.41 3.39 -3.22
C MET A 21 4.54 2.35 -3.04
N LYS A 22 4.22 1.04 -2.99
CA LYS A 22 5.19 -0.06 -3.03
C LYS A 22 6.02 -0.02 -4.33
N ALA A 23 5.35 0.07 -5.49
CA ALA A 23 6.04 0.11 -6.78
C ALA A 23 6.96 1.34 -6.91
N GLU A 24 6.50 2.51 -6.47
CA GLU A 24 7.32 3.73 -6.46
C GLU A 24 8.52 3.61 -5.52
N THR A 25 8.31 3.03 -4.33
CA THR A 25 9.40 2.77 -3.38
C THR A 25 10.46 1.86 -4.00
N LEU A 26 10.06 0.79 -4.71
CA LEU A 26 10.97 -0.10 -5.42
C LEU A 26 11.76 0.60 -6.53
N LEU A 27 11.11 1.50 -7.29
CA LEU A 27 11.80 2.32 -8.31
C LEU A 27 12.84 3.25 -7.68
N LYS A 28 12.49 3.91 -6.56
CA LYS A 28 13.43 4.76 -5.80
C LYS A 28 14.59 3.94 -5.22
N MET A 29 14.29 2.77 -4.66
CA MET A 29 15.29 1.82 -4.15
C MET A 29 16.26 1.34 -5.24
N ALA A 30 15.76 1.15 -6.47
CA ALA A 30 16.59 0.80 -7.61
C ALA A 30 17.44 1.95 -8.15
N GLY A 31 17.20 3.19 -7.70
CA GLY A 31 17.93 4.37 -8.17
C GLY A 31 17.74 4.66 -9.66
N VAL A 32 16.67 4.13 -10.27
CA VAL A 32 16.39 4.29 -11.70
C VAL A 32 15.61 5.58 -11.96
N PRO A 33 15.87 6.31 -13.07
CA PRO A 33 15.06 7.44 -13.45
C PRO A 33 13.65 7.01 -13.88
N TYR A 34 12.63 7.60 -13.27
CA TYR A 34 11.24 7.39 -13.64
C TYR A 34 10.42 8.67 -13.51
N ARG A 35 9.22 8.64 -14.08
CA ARG A 35 8.17 9.64 -13.85
C ARG A 35 6.87 8.96 -13.44
N VAL A 36 5.99 9.69 -12.76
CA VAL A 36 4.65 9.23 -12.39
C VAL A 36 3.63 9.84 -13.36
N ALA A 37 2.65 9.05 -13.77
CA ALA A 37 1.52 9.47 -14.58
C ALA A 37 0.20 8.95 -14.00
N LEU A 38 -0.89 9.66 -14.27
CA LEU A 38 -2.22 9.20 -13.91
C LEU A 38 -2.59 7.97 -14.75
N GLY A 39 -2.85 6.86 -14.08
CA GLY A 39 -3.31 5.62 -14.67
C GLY A 39 -4.80 5.69 -15.04
N ASN A 40 -5.18 5.02 -16.12
CA ASN A 40 -6.57 4.84 -16.50
C ASN A 40 -6.99 3.40 -16.23
N LEU A 41 -7.78 3.16 -15.18
CA LEU A 41 -8.22 1.81 -14.80
C LEU A 41 -8.89 1.01 -15.93
N ARG A 42 -9.57 1.67 -16.88
CA ARG A 42 -10.20 0.97 -18.02
C ARG A 42 -9.19 0.49 -19.06
N LYS A 43 -8.02 1.14 -19.13
CA LYS A 43 -6.92 0.81 -20.06
C LYS A 43 -5.78 0.07 -19.35
N ALA A 44 -5.76 0.10 -18.02
CA ALA A 44 -4.73 -0.52 -17.22
C ALA A 44 -4.76 -2.04 -17.45
N PRO A 45 -3.59 -2.68 -17.67
CA PRO A 45 -3.54 -4.13 -17.74
C PRO A 45 -4.10 -4.73 -16.45
N LYS A 46 -4.83 -5.85 -16.58
CA LYS A 46 -5.56 -6.49 -15.46
C LYS A 46 -6.64 -5.60 -14.79
N GLY A 47 -6.93 -4.41 -15.32
CA GLY A 47 -7.91 -3.47 -14.75
C GLY A 47 -7.50 -2.91 -13.39
N LYS A 48 -6.20 -2.89 -13.07
CA LYS A 48 -5.65 -2.49 -11.76
C LYS A 48 -4.40 -1.62 -11.92
N LEU A 49 -4.11 -0.81 -10.90
CA LEU A 49 -2.87 -0.06 -10.75
C LEU A 49 -2.11 -0.62 -9.52
N PRO A 50 -0.76 -0.58 -9.51
CA PRO A 50 0.11 0.03 -10.50
C PRO A 50 0.41 -0.86 -11.73
N TYR A 51 0.84 -0.19 -12.80
CA TYR A 51 1.68 -0.79 -13.84
C TYR A 51 2.78 0.20 -14.23
N ILE A 52 3.85 -0.30 -14.83
CA ILE A 52 4.89 0.53 -15.46
C ILE A 52 4.90 0.33 -16.97
N ASP A 53 5.35 1.35 -17.69
CA ASP A 53 5.90 1.25 -19.04
C ASP A 53 7.39 1.51 -18.95
N ASP A 54 8.18 0.50 -19.29
CA ASP A 54 9.63 0.55 -19.28
C ASP A 54 10.17 0.27 -20.69
N ASP A 55 10.39 1.36 -21.43
CA ASP A 55 10.85 1.36 -22.82
C ASP A 55 9.96 0.49 -23.74
N GLY A 56 8.64 0.60 -23.57
CA GLY A 56 7.63 -0.15 -24.33
C GLY A 56 7.22 -1.48 -23.71
N ALA A 57 7.95 -1.96 -22.69
CA ALA A 57 7.53 -3.13 -21.92
C ALA A 57 6.52 -2.72 -20.84
N VAL A 58 5.28 -3.23 -20.93
CA VAL A 58 4.23 -2.95 -19.96
C VAL A 58 4.14 -4.05 -18.91
N ILE A 59 4.45 -3.72 -17.65
CA ILE A 59 4.47 -4.67 -16.53
C ILE A 59 3.44 -4.21 -15.49
N ALA A 60 2.42 -5.05 -15.26
CA ALA A 60 1.36 -4.77 -14.29
C ALA A 60 1.39 -5.75 -13.11
N ASP A 61 1.09 -5.23 -11.92
CA ASP A 61 1.30 -5.83 -10.59
C ASP A 61 2.62 -5.40 -9.93
N SER A 62 2.55 -4.94 -8.68
CA SER A 62 3.72 -4.41 -7.94
C SER A 62 4.80 -5.46 -7.63
N THR A 63 4.43 -6.74 -7.51
CA THR A 63 5.39 -7.84 -7.33
C THR A 63 6.08 -8.19 -8.66
N LEU A 64 5.33 -8.19 -9.76
CA LEU A 64 5.93 -8.39 -11.08
C LEU A 64 6.84 -7.22 -11.47
N ILE A 65 6.48 -5.99 -11.09
CA ILE A 65 7.34 -4.81 -11.22
C ILE A 65 8.65 -5.02 -10.46
N ARG A 66 8.61 -5.49 -9.20
CA ARG A 66 9.84 -5.83 -8.44
C ARG A 66 10.73 -6.77 -9.25
N TRP A 67 10.20 -7.93 -9.67
CA TRP A 67 10.99 -8.94 -10.36
C TRP A 67 11.56 -8.44 -11.69
N HIS A 68 10.82 -7.56 -12.38
CA HIS A 68 11.32 -6.88 -13.57
C HIS A 68 12.52 -5.97 -13.24
N LEU A 69 12.46 -5.21 -12.14
CA LEU A 69 13.56 -4.34 -11.71
C LEU A 69 14.79 -5.14 -11.28
N GLU A 70 14.60 -6.24 -10.55
CA GLU A 70 15.67 -7.18 -10.18
C GLU A 70 16.37 -7.73 -11.43
N LYS A 71 15.57 -8.16 -12.41
CA LYS A 71 16.09 -8.77 -13.64
C LYS A 71 16.77 -7.77 -14.58
N LYS A 72 16.13 -6.63 -14.86
CA LYS A 72 16.60 -5.65 -15.88
C LYS A 72 17.64 -4.68 -15.32
N TYR A 73 17.50 -4.25 -14.08
CA TYR A 73 18.37 -3.23 -13.46
C TYR A 73 19.29 -3.78 -12.37
N GLY A 74 19.26 -5.10 -12.12
CA GLY A 74 20.13 -5.74 -11.15
C GLY A 74 19.83 -5.33 -9.71
N LEU A 75 18.60 -4.88 -9.41
CA LEU A 75 18.15 -4.60 -8.05
C LEU A 75 18.35 -5.85 -7.20
N ALA A 76 19.16 -5.73 -6.15
CA ALA A 76 19.73 -6.88 -5.46
C ALA A 76 19.70 -6.71 -3.93
N LEU A 77 18.65 -6.08 -3.42
CA LEU A 77 18.53 -5.76 -2.00
C LEU A 77 18.41 -7.00 -1.12
N ASP A 78 17.95 -8.13 -1.68
CA ASP A 78 17.73 -9.37 -0.93
C ASP A 78 18.94 -10.32 -0.99
N ARG A 79 20.08 -9.90 -1.59
CA ARG A 79 21.29 -10.76 -1.73
C ARG A 79 21.85 -11.22 -0.38
N GLY A 80 21.70 -10.42 0.67
CA GLY A 80 22.18 -10.74 2.02
C GLY A 80 21.28 -11.70 2.80
N LEU A 81 20.07 -11.98 2.31
CA LEU A 81 19.12 -12.87 2.97
C LEU A 81 19.43 -14.33 2.65
N SER A 82 19.20 -15.22 3.61
CA SER A 82 19.10 -16.66 3.39
C SER A 82 17.78 -17.03 2.69
N ASP A 83 17.67 -18.25 2.19
CA ASP A 83 16.41 -18.76 1.61
C ASP A 83 15.26 -18.73 2.62
N ARG A 84 15.57 -19.02 3.90
CA ARG A 84 14.58 -18.97 4.98
C ARG A 84 14.10 -17.54 5.22
N GLU A 85 15.01 -16.58 5.24
CA GLU A 85 14.67 -15.16 5.41
C GLU A 85 13.86 -14.62 4.23
N ARG A 86 14.19 -15.00 3.00
CA ARG A 86 13.36 -14.69 1.82
C ARG A 86 11.95 -15.28 1.93
N ALA A 87 11.81 -16.50 2.43
CA ALA A 87 10.50 -17.12 2.64
C ALA A 87 9.69 -16.39 3.73
N VAL A 88 10.35 -15.95 4.81
CA VAL A 88 9.72 -15.13 5.86
C VAL A 88 9.27 -13.78 5.31
N ALA A 89 10.15 -13.09 4.57
CA ALA A 89 9.83 -11.82 3.91
C ALA A 89 8.59 -11.96 3.00
N TRP A 90 8.56 -13.01 2.16
CA TRP A 90 7.40 -13.30 1.32
C TRP A 90 6.11 -13.52 2.11
N ALA A 91 6.17 -14.24 3.22
CA ALA A 91 5.00 -14.48 4.07
C ALA A 91 4.43 -13.17 4.64
N PHE A 92 5.28 -12.26 5.11
CA PHE A 92 4.86 -10.93 5.57
C PHE A 92 4.31 -10.07 4.44
N GLU A 93 4.89 -10.12 3.24
CA GLU A 93 4.32 -9.43 2.09
C GLU A 93 2.90 -9.92 1.79
N ARG A 94 2.68 -11.24 1.76
CA ARG A 94 1.33 -11.79 1.54
C ARG A 94 0.38 -11.40 2.67
N MET A 95 0.83 -11.35 3.92
CA MET A 95 0.02 -10.88 5.04
C MET A 95 -0.41 -9.41 4.87
N ALA A 96 0.48 -8.54 4.41
CA ALA A 96 0.14 -7.15 4.15
C ALA A 96 -0.80 -7.00 2.94
N GLU A 97 -0.47 -7.65 1.83
CA GLU A 97 -1.17 -7.48 0.55
C GLU A 97 -2.52 -8.20 0.47
N GLU A 98 -2.62 -9.41 1.03
CA GLU A 98 -3.80 -10.28 0.88
C GLU A 98 -4.65 -10.39 2.15
N HIS A 99 -4.25 -9.74 3.25
CA HIS A 99 -5.06 -9.69 4.46
C HIS A 99 -5.23 -8.25 4.99
N LEU A 100 -4.14 -7.58 5.41
CA LEU A 100 -4.24 -6.23 5.98
C LEU A 100 -4.85 -5.22 4.99
N TYR A 101 -4.46 -5.30 3.72
CA TYR A 101 -5.03 -4.49 2.64
C TYR A 101 -6.56 -4.48 2.64
N TRP A 102 -7.18 -5.66 2.72
CA TRP A 102 -8.63 -5.81 2.65
C TRP A 102 -9.31 -5.22 3.90
N ALA A 103 -8.67 -5.28 5.06
CA ALA A 103 -9.15 -4.59 6.26
C ALA A 103 -9.13 -3.06 6.09
N LEU A 104 -8.07 -2.52 5.48
CA LEU A 104 -7.98 -1.09 5.17
C LEU A 104 -9.00 -0.67 4.11
N VAL A 105 -9.23 -1.49 3.07
CA VAL A 105 -10.29 -1.24 2.07
C VAL A 105 -11.66 -1.24 2.75
N HIS A 106 -11.94 -2.20 3.62
CA HIS A 106 -13.18 -2.23 4.38
C HIS A 106 -13.38 -0.94 5.18
N ALA A 107 -12.39 -0.57 5.99
CA ALA A 107 -12.45 0.62 6.83
C ALA A 107 -12.62 1.93 6.04
N ARG A 108 -12.13 2.00 4.79
CA ARG A 108 -12.19 3.22 3.96
C ARG A 108 -13.42 3.29 3.06
N TRP A 109 -13.93 2.16 2.56
CA TRP A 109 -14.98 2.12 1.54
C TRP A 109 -16.35 1.68 2.06
N VAL A 110 -16.38 0.92 3.16
CA VAL A 110 -17.62 0.38 3.74
C VAL A 110 -18.17 1.32 4.80
N ASP A 111 -17.31 1.85 5.68
CA ASP A 111 -17.67 2.88 6.66
C ASP A 111 -17.99 4.22 5.96
N ASP A 112 -19.17 4.79 6.25
CA ASP A 112 -19.65 5.99 5.56
C ASP A 112 -18.82 7.23 5.92
N ALA A 113 -18.44 7.39 7.18
CA ALA A 113 -17.68 8.55 7.63
C ALA A 113 -16.28 8.59 7.00
N ASN A 114 -15.57 7.45 6.95
CA ASN A 114 -14.29 7.34 6.28
C ASN A 114 -14.41 7.41 4.75
N PHE A 115 -15.48 6.87 4.16
CA PHE A 115 -15.76 7.03 2.74
C PHE A 115 -15.88 8.51 2.36
N ASP A 116 -16.66 9.28 3.13
CA ASP A 116 -16.87 10.71 2.88
C ASP A 116 -15.63 11.55 3.15
N ARG A 117 -14.79 11.16 4.13
CA ARG A 117 -13.48 11.79 4.39
C ARG A 117 -12.48 11.55 3.26
N GLY A 118 -12.55 10.43 2.56
CA GLY A 118 -11.54 10.04 1.59
C GLY A 118 -12.13 9.64 0.24
N PRO A 119 -12.42 8.35 0.00
CA PRO A 119 -12.78 7.84 -1.32
C PRO A 119 -13.89 8.58 -2.08
N ARG A 120 -14.82 9.25 -1.41
CA ARG A 120 -15.84 10.09 -2.05
C ARG A 120 -15.24 11.13 -3.00
N GLN A 121 -14.06 11.65 -2.67
CA GLN A 121 -13.38 12.68 -3.47
C GLN A 121 -12.98 12.18 -4.87
N PHE A 122 -12.79 10.86 -5.05
CA PHE A 122 -12.49 10.28 -6.37
C PHE A 122 -13.64 10.44 -7.38
N PHE A 123 -14.84 10.78 -6.90
CA PHE A 123 -16.03 10.96 -7.71
C PHE A 123 -16.38 12.45 -7.92
N ALA A 124 -15.53 13.38 -7.44
CA ALA A 124 -15.80 14.81 -7.51
C ALA A 124 -15.94 15.34 -8.94
N SER A 125 -15.19 14.77 -9.89
CA SER A 125 -15.24 15.13 -11.32
C SER A 125 -16.49 14.62 -12.05
N LEU A 126 -17.28 13.73 -11.43
CA LEU A 126 -18.51 13.23 -12.06
C LEU A 126 -19.63 14.28 -12.01
N PRO A 127 -20.47 14.37 -13.07
CA PRO A 127 -21.67 15.21 -13.08
C PRO A 127 -22.61 14.88 -11.90
N ALA A 128 -23.16 15.91 -11.27
CA ALA A 128 -23.96 15.77 -10.04
C ALA A 128 -25.12 14.75 -10.13
N PRO A 129 -25.88 14.65 -11.25
CA PRO A 129 -26.94 13.64 -11.38
C PRO A 129 -26.41 12.19 -11.43
N LEU A 130 -25.22 11.97 -12.01
CA LEU A 130 -24.64 10.63 -12.17
C LEU A 130 -23.84 10.20 -10.94
N ARG A 131 -23.27 11.15 -10.20
CA ARG A 131 -22.38 10.91 -9.07
C ARG A 131 -22.94 9.92 -8.02
N PRO A 132 -24.17 10.08 -7.48
CA PRO A 132 -24.69 9.15 -6.48
C PRO A 132 -24.88 7.73 -7.03
N VAL A 133 -25.28 7.60 -8.30
CA VAL A 133 -25.47 6.31 -8.96
C VAL A 133 -24.14 5.57 -9.12
N VAL A 134 -23.10 6.27 -9.60
CA VAL A 134 -21.76 5.69 -9.77
C VAL A 134 -21.14 5.34 -8.41
N ILE A 135 -21.28 6.19 -7.39
CA ILE A 135 -20.82 5.89 -6.03
C ILE A 135 -21.49 4.61 -5.51
N ALA A 136 -22.82 4.50 -5.62
CA ALA A 136 -23.55 3.32 -5.16
C ALA A 136 -23.10 2.04 -5.89
N MET A 137 -22.90 2.13 -7.21
CA MET A 137 -22.41 1.01 -8.02
C MET A 137 -21.01 0.57 -7.60
N VAL A 138 -20.06 1.51 -7.45
CA VAL A 138 -18.68 1.19 -7.06
C VAL A 138 -18.61 0.64 -5.64
N ARG A 139 -19.31 1.25 -4.67
CA ARG A 139 -19.34 0.75 -3.28
C ARG A 139 -19.98 -0.64 -3.19
N ARG A 140 -20.99 -0.93 -4.02
CA ARG A 140 -21.55 -2.30 -4.13
C ARG A 140 -20.50 -3.28 -4.66
N GLY A 141 -19.73 -2.89 -5.68
CA GLY A 141 -18.61 -3.68 -6.19
C GLY A 141 -17.56 -3.97 -5.11
N VAL A 142 -17.11 -2.94 -4.39
CA VAL A 142 -16.12 -3.10 -3.31
C VAL A 142 -16.62 -4.03 -2.21
N ARG A 143 -17.88 -3.89 -1.77
CA ARG A 143 -18.48 -4.80 -0.78
C ARG A 143 -18.54 -6.24 -1.28
N ARG A 144 -18.89 -6.46 -2.55
CA ARG A 144 -18.90 -7.79 -3.17
C ARG A 144 -17.49 -8.39 -3.19
N ASP A 145 -16.49 -7.61 -3.59
CA ASP A 145 -15.11 -8.08 -3.68
C ASP A 145 -14.55 -8.41 -2.28
N LEU A 146 -14.83 -7.58 -1.27
CA LEU A 146 -14.50 -7.84 0.14
C LEU A 146 -15.14 -9.14 0.67
N HIS A 147 -16.41 -9.39 0.34
CA HIS A 147 -17.09 -10.63 0.72
C HIS A 147 -16.57 -11.85 -0.07
N GLY A 148 -16.19 -11.64 -1.33
CA GLY A 148 -15.58 -12.64 -2.20
C GLY A 148 -14.19 -13.07 -1.72
N GLN A 149 -13.37 -12.12 -1.26
CA GLN A 149 -12.08 -12.41 -0.66
C GLN A 149 -12.21 -13.12 0.71
N GLY A 150 -13.27 -12.82 1.46
CA GLY A 150 -13.68 -13.57 2.65
C GLY A 150 -13.60 -12.78 3.95
N LEU A 151 -12.78 -11.73 4.04
CA LEU A 151 -12.62 -10.96 5.28
C LEU A 151 -13.94 -10.31 5.73
N ALA A 152 -14.73 -9.78 4.80
CA ALA A 152 -16.03 -9.16 5.12
C ALA A 152 -17.17 -10.17 5.37
N ARG A 153 -16.87 -11.47 5.47
CA ARG A 153 -17.84 -12.48 5.94
C ARG A 153 -17.90 -12.55 7.46
N HIS A 154 -16.86 -12.07 8.14
CA HIS A 154 -16.79 -12.06 9.60
C HIS A 154 -17.66 -10.96 10.19
N ALA A 155 -18.08 -11.15 11.45
CA ALA A 155 -18.65 -10.07 12.24
C ALA A 155 -17.63 -8.91 12.35
N PRO A 156 -18.08 -7.65 12.49
CA PRO A 156 -17.18 -6.49 12.55
C PRO A 156 -16.08 -6.61 13.61
N GLU A 157 -16.40 -7.17 14.78
CA GLU A 157 -15.44 -7.39 15.86
C GLU A 157 -14.37 -8.44 15.52
N ASP A 158 -14.75 -9.52 14.86
CA ASP A 158 -13.82 -10.57 14.42
C ASP A 158 -12.91 -10.07 13.30
N LEU A 159 -13.46 -9.34 12.33
CA LEU A 159 -12.67 -8.69 11.28
C LEU A 159 -11.62 -7.77 11.89
N LEU A 160 -12.03 -6.92 12.84
CA LEU A 160 -11.12 -6.02 13.52
C LEU A 160 -10.04 -6.78 14.31
N ARG A 161 -10.41 -7.84 15.03
CA ARG A 161 -9.47 -8.67 15.79
C ARG A 161 -8.43 -9.33 14.88
N LEU A 162 -8.86 -9.91 13.76
CA LEU A 162 -7.97 -10.53 12.78
C LEU A 162 -7.01 -9.50 12.16
N ALA A 163 -7.54 -8.36 11.72
CA ALA A 163 -6.73 -7.29 11.12
C ALA A 163 -5.74 -6.69 12.11
N THR A 164 -6.15 -6.50 13.37
CA THR A 164 -5.28 -6.04 14.47
C THR A 164 -4.14 -7.05 14.68
N ARG A 165 -4.44 -8.36 14.66
CA ARG A 165 -3.40 -9.40 14.81
C ARG A 165 -2.35 -9.35 13.70
N SER A 166 -2.71 -8.98 12.47
CA SER A 166 -1.71 -8.76 11.40
C SER A 166 -0.84 -7.54 11.64
N ILE A 167 -1.42 -6.44 12.13
CA ILE A 167 -0.65 -5.24 12.50
C ILE A 167 0.32 -5.58 13.62
N ASP A 168 -0.14 -6.28 14.65
CA ASP A 168 0.67 -6.71 15.79
C ASP A 168 1.81 -7.63 15.32
N ALA A 169 1.54 -8.62 14.47
CA ALA A 169 2.58 -9.52 13.96
C ALA A 169 3.65 -8.78 13.13
N ILE A 170 3.25 -7.82 12.30
CA ILE A 170 4.19 -6.97 11.54
C ILE A 170 5.04 -6.13 12.50
N ALA A 171 4.43 -5.50 13.50
CA ALA A 171 5.12 -4.66 14.45
C ALA A 171 6.06 -5.46 15.38
N GLU A 172 5.61 -6.60 15.89
CA GLU A 172 6.39 -7.52 16.73
C GLU A 172 7.60 -8.05 15.96
N TYR A 173 7.42 -8.45 14.70
CA TYR A 173 8.54 -8.94 13.88
C TYR A 173 9.53 -7.82 13.54
N LEU A 174 9.06 -6.60 13.27
CA LEU A 174 9.92 -5.44 13.07
C LEU A 174 10.74 -5.13 14.34
N GLY A 175 10.10 -5.12 15.50
CA GLY A 175 10.75 -4.75 16.77
C GLY A 175 11.46 -3.41 16.66
N ASP A 176 12.67 -3.30 17.20
CA ASP A 176 13.50 -2.09 17.10
C ASP A 176 14.43 -2.06 15.88
N LYS A 177 14.30 -3.01 14.94
CA LYS A 177 15.17 -3.03 13.75
C LYS A 177 14.97 -1.77 12.91
N PRO A 178 16.05 -1.21 12.32
CA PRO A 178 15.92 -0.04 11.47
C PRO A 178 15.13 -0.36 10.19
N TYR A 179 15.26 -1.58 9.65
CA TYR A 179 14.53 -2.12 8.51
C TYR A 179 13.95 -3.51 8.83
N PHE A 180 12.98 -3.97 8.04
CA PHE A 180 12.15 -5.11 8.37
C PHE A 180 12.95 -6.43 8.55
N MET A 181 14.00 -6.63 7.75
CA MET A 181 14.87 -7.80 7.83
C MET A 181 16.19 -7.56 8.58
N GLY A 182 16.46 -6.34 9.07
CA GLY A 182 17.69 -6.03 9.80
C GLY A 182 18.19 -4.61 9.56
N ASP A 183 19.50 -4.48 9.31
CA ASP A 183 20.21 -3.19 9.31
C ASP A 183 20.15 -2.42 7.97
N ALA A 184 19.76 -3.08 6.88
CA ALA A 184 19.66 -2.48 5.55
C ALA A 184 18.28 -2.72 4.93
N PRO A 185 17.78 -1.80 4.08
CA PRO A 185 16.51 -2.00 3.40
C PRO A 185 16.60 -3.15 2.39
N THR A 186 15.54 -3.94 2.37
CA THR A 186 15.30 -5.09 1.49
C THR A 186 14.02 -4.85 0.68
N THR A 187 13.70 -5.71 -0.29
CA THR A 187 12.52 -5.47 -1.13
C THR A 187 11.20 -5.56 -0.35
N VAL A 188 11.16 -6.31 0.75
CA VAL A 188 9.99 -6.38 1.65
C VAL A 188 9.72 -5.05 2.34
N ASP A 189 10.74 -4.23 2.57
CA ASP A 189 10.57 -2.90 3.18
C ASP A 189 9.68 -1.98 2.32
N ALA A 190 9.75 -2.09 1.00
CA ALA A 190 8.86 -1.35 0.10
C ALA A 190 7.38 -1.71 0.33
N THR A 191 7.11 -2.99 0.63
CA THR A 191 5.77 -3.45 0.97
C THR A 191 5.40 -2.97 2.37
N MET A 192 6.20 -3.31 3.39
CA MET A 192 5.88 -3.00 4.79
C MET A 192 5.70 -1.50 5.01
N PHE A 193 6.56 -0.67 4.41
CA PHE A 193 6.43 0.78 4.47
C PHE A 193 5.10 1.26 3.87
N ALA A 194 4.77 0.83 2.65
CA ALA A 194 3.57 1.30 1.97
C ALA A 194 2.29 0.94 2.73
N PHE A 195 2.18 -0.29 3.23
CA PHE A 195 1.01 -0.75 3.97
C PHE A 195 0.95 -0.16 5.40
N ALA A 196 2.08 -0.01 6.10
CA ALA A 196 2.12 0.63 7.41
C ALA A 196 1.78 2.12 7.34
N ALA A 197 2.30 2.84 6.34
CA ALA A 197 1.92 4.24 6.07
C ALA A 197 0.42 4.38 5.81
N HIS A 198 -0.17 3.42 5.09
CA HIS A 198 -1.61 3.38 4.85
C HIS A 198 -2.42 3.06 6.12
N ALA A 199 -1.92 2.20 7.01
CA ALA A 199 -2.55 1.94 8.29
C ALA A 199 -2.50 3.15 9.24
N LEU A 200 -1.39 3.91 9.20
CA LEU A 200 -1.17 5.11 10.01
C LEU A 200 -1.76 6.40 9.41
N CYS A 201 -2.36 6.34 8.22
CA CYS A 201 -2.82 7.51 7.48
C CYS A 201 -3.84 8.35 8.28
N PRO A 202 -3.55 9.63 8.58
CA PRO A 202 -4.34 10.42 9.50
C PRO A 202 -5.70 10.85 8.95
N GLN A 203 -5.87 10.80 7.62
CA GLN A 203 -7.13 11.06 6.92
C GLN A 203 -8.28 10.19 7.44
N PHE A 204 -7.98 8.96 7.86
CA PHE A 204 -8.95 7.97 8.27
C PHE A 204 -8.97 7.82 9.80
N VAL A 205 -10.16 7.78 10.38
CA VAL A 205 -10.37 7.48 11.80
C VAL A 205 -10.86 6.05 11.89
N THR A 206 -9.97 5.15 12.29
CA THR A 206 -10.24 3.71 12.33
C THR A 206 -9.58 3.08 13.55
N PRO A 207 -10.18 2.04 14.15
CA PRO A 207 -9.50 1.25 15.19
C PRO A 207 -8.19 0.60 14.69
N LEU A 208 -8.05 0.35 13.38
CA LEU A 208 -6.81 -0.16 12.77
C LEU A 208 -5.67 0.85 12.86
N ARG A 209 -5.95 2.13 12.64
CA ARG A 209 -4.98 3.21 12.82
C ARG A 209 -4.55 3.29 14.28
N THR A 210 -5.50 3.29 15.21
CA THR A 210 -5.18 3.24 16.64
C THR A 210 -4.34 2.01 17.00
N ALA A 211 -4.62 0.86 16.38
CA ALA A 211 -3.80 -0.33 16.57
C ALA A 211 -2.36 -0.16 16.09
N ALA A 212 -2.16 0.41 14.90
CA ALA A 212 -0.83 0.70 14.39
C ALA A 212 -0.10 1.77 15.22
N GLU A 213 -0.80 2.80 15.70
CA GLU A 213 -0.23 3.91 16.47
C GLU A 213 0.31 3.49 17.84
N ARG A 214 -0.24 2.41 18.43
CA ARG A 214 0.27 1.83 19.69
C ARG A 214 1.69 1.28 19.55
N HIS A 215 2.13 0.97 18.33
CA HIS A 215 3.45 0.43 18.05
C HIS A 215 4.42 1.56 17.71
N GLY A 216 5.09 2.10 18.74
CA GLY A 216 6.11 3.14 18.59
C GLY A 216 7.19 2.82 17.54
N PRO A 217 7.82 1.63 17.55
CA PRO A 217 8.82 1.27 16.55
C PRO A 217 8.30 1.25 15.10
N LEU A 218 7.04 0.86 14.88
CA LEU A 218 6.42 0.86 13.55
C LEU A 218 6.29 2.29 12.99
N ARG A 219 5.90 3.25 13.84
CA ARG A 219 5.84 4.67 13.44
C ARG A 219 7.21 5.19 13.04
N ARG A 220 8.22 4.95 13.89
CA ARG A 220 9.61 5.36 13.61
C ARG A 220 10.14 4.74 12.32
N TYR A 221 9.80 3.49 12.05
CA TYR A 221 10.13 2.81 10.80
C TYR A 221 9.49 3.49 9.58
N VAL A 222 8.21 3.84 9.64
CA VAL A 222 7.55 4.60 8.57
C VAL A 222 8.20 5.96 8.37
N GLY A 223 8.54 6.67 9.45
CA GLY A 223 9.27 7.93 9.40
C GLY A 223 10.62 7.83 8.69
N ARG A 224 11.45 6.86 9.07
CA ARG A 224 12.76 6.61 8.43
C ARG A 224 12.63 6.29 6.94
N MET A 225 11.66 5.45 6.57
CA MET A 225 11.43 5.09 5.17
C MET A 225 10.91 6.28 4.36
N ALA A 226 10.07 7.12 4.95
CA ALA A 226 9.59 8.35 4.34
C ALA A 226 10.71 9.37 4.17
N GLU A 227 11.53 9.62 5.18
CA GLU A 227 12.68 10.53 5.08
C GLU A 227 13.63 10.11 3.95
N ARG A 228 13.89 8.80 3.82
CA ARG A 228 14.82 8.28 2.82
C ARG A 228 14.28 8.34 1.38
N TYR A 229 12.99 8.05 1.18
CA TYR A 229 12.44 7.85 -0.18
C TYR A 229 11.40 8.90 -0.58
N PHE A 230 10.76 9.57 0.38
CA PHE A 230 9.68 10.54 0.20
C PHE A 230 9.86 11.77 1.11
N PRO A 231 11.04 12.45 1.09
CA PRO A 231 11.34 13.53 2.02
C PRO A 231 10.36 14.71 1.96
N ASP A 232 9.71 14.91 0.81
CA ASP A 232 8.71 15.97 0.62
C ASP A 232 7.36 15.71 1.31
N TYR A 233 7.16 14.51 1.87
CA TYR A 233 5.91 14.11 2.54
C TYR A 233 6.03 14.28 4.06
N GLY A 234 6.02 15.54 4.52
CA GLY A 234 6.29 15.92 5.91
C GLY A 234 5.45 15.20 6.98
N GLU A 235 4.18 14.88 6.72
CA GLU A 235 3.36 14.09 7.65
C GLU A 235 3.85 12.64 7.82
N LEU A 236 4.35 12.03 6.75
CA LEU A 236 4.94 10.70 6.81
C LEU A 236 6.31 10.73 7.48
N VAL A 237 7.10 11.77 7.23
CA VAL A 237 8.40 11.99 7.87
C VAL A 237 8.24 12.23 9.38
N ALA A 238 7.23 13.01 9.79
CA ALA A 238 6.93 13.30 11.20
C ALA A 238 6.43 12.08 12.00
N ALA A 239 6.22 10.93 11.34
CA ALA A 239 6.00 9.66 12.04
C ALA A 239 7.29 9.10 12.71
N ALA A 240 8.47 9.67 12.42
CA ALA A 240 9.79 9.30 12.95
C ALA A 240 9.95 9.49 14.47
#